data_AF-A0AAU4W7V3-F1
#
_entry.id   AF-A0AAU4W7V3-F1
#
_cell.length_a   1.000
_cell.length_b   1.000
_cell.length_c   1.000
_cell.angle_alpha   90.00
_cell.angle_beta   90.00
_cell.angle_gamma   90.00
#
_symmetry.space_group_name_H-M   'P 1'
#
loop_
_entity.id
_entity.type
_entity.pdbx_description
1 polymer ?
#
loop_
_entity_poly.entity_id
_entity_poly.type
_entity_poly.pdbx_seq_one_letter_code
_entity_poly.pdbx_strand_id
1 'polypeptide(L)' 'MVCGVDDVTALLAKIQLRFSGIECPSDSDALTVLLDAKRQNTNRVVAARTERSATKALAAMVLKSWLDTLPGTAR' A
#
# COMPACT_ATOMS: atom_id res chain seq x y z
N MET A 1 11.91 2.07 18.89
CA MET A 1 12.06 2.70 17.55
C MET A 1 11.66 1.66 16.53
N VAL A 2 10.39 1.68 16.09
CA VAL A 2 9.84 0.66 15.17
C VAL A 2 10.03 1.21 13.76
N CYS A 3 11.13 0.80 13.11
CA CYS A 3 11.43 1.18 11.74
C CYS A 3 10.57 0.40 10.75
N GLY A 4 9.87 1.15 9.90
CA GLY A 4 9.64 0.81 8.50
C GLY A 4 8.57 -0.24 8.23
N VAL A 5 7.33 0.20 8.05
CA VAL A 5 6.60 -0.36 6.91
C VAL A 5 7.44 0.04 5.70
N ASP A 6 8.09 -0.92 5.03
CA ASP A 6 9.12 -0.70 4.02
C ASP A 6 8.81 0.56 3.19
N ASP A 7 9.68 1.57 3.20
CA ASP A 7 9.45 2.88 2.54
C ASP A 7 8.99 2.73 1.08
N VAL A 8 9.43 1.66 0.42
CA VAL A 8 9.02 1.27 -0.93
C VAL A 8 7.51 0.97 -1.02
N THR A 9 6.93 0.30 -0.03
CA THR A 9 5.49 -0.02 0.03
C THR A 9 4.65 1.23 0.25
N ALA A 10 5.12 2.13 1.12
CA ALA A 10 4.49 3.43 1.34
C ALA A 10 4.55 4.31 0.07
N LEU A 11 5.71 4.33 -0.59
CA LEU A 11 5.93 5.04 -1.85
C LEU A 11 5.04 4.51 -2.97
N LEU A 12 4.92 3.19 -3.12
CA LEU A 12 4.02 2.56 -4.09
C LEU A 12 2.55 2.91 -3.81
N ALA A 13 2.15 2.95 -2.54
CA ALA A 13 0.80 3.36 -2.18
C ALA A 13 0.53 4.82 -2.54
N LYS A 14 1.48 5.72 -2.27
CA LYS A 14 1.41 7.12 -2.69
C LYS A 14 1.26 7.28 -4.20
N ILE A 15 2.04 6.54 -4.99
CA ILE A 15 1.96 6.58 -6.46
C ILE A 15 0.56 6.16 -6.92
N GLN A 16 0.02 5.06 -6.39
CA GLN A 16 -1.32 4.59 -6.75
C GLN A 16 -2.42 5.60 -6.41
N LEU A 17 -2.33 6.26 -5.25
CA LEU A 17 -3.26 7.31 -4.85
C LEU A 17 -3.17 8.54 -5.76
N ARG A 18 -1.96 8.96 -6.15
CA ARG A 18 -1.74 10.05 -7.11
C ARG A 18 -2.36 9.76 -8.47
N PHE A 19 -2.20 8.55 -9.00
CA PHE A 19 -2.88 8.14 -10.24
C PHE A 19 -4.40 8.10 -10.11
N SER A 20 -4.93 7.93 -8.90
CA SER A 20 -6.37 7.96 -8.61
C SER A 20 -6.89 9.38 -8.31
N GLY A 21 -6.05 10.42 -8.42
CA GLY A 21 -6.42 11.81 -8.14
C GLY A 21 -6.50 12.19 -6.66
N ILE A 22 -6.02 11.33 -5.76
CA ILE A 22 -6.05 11.54 -4.31
C ILE A 22 -4.69 12.09 -3.84
N GLU A 23 -4.67 13.31 -3.28
CA GLU A 23 -3.48 13.88 -2.64
C GLU A 23 -3.42 13.47 -1.17
N CYS A 24 -2.35 12.75 -0.78
CA CYS A 24 -2.16 12.26 0.59
C CYS A 24 -0.90 12.88 1.21
N PRO A 25 -0.99 13.60 2.35
CA PRO A 25 0.11 14.41 2.88
C PRO A 25 1.15 13.70 3.77
N SER A 26 1.13 12.37 3.95
CA SER A 26 2.24 11.65 4.63
C SER A 26 2.43 10.20 4.10
N ASP A 27 3.66 9.67 4.14
CA ASP A 27 3.96 8.25 3.79
C ASP A 27 3.23 7.27 4.68
N SER A 28 3.07 7.64 5.96
CA SER A 28 2.42 6.80 6.97
C SER A 28 0.92 6.64 6.73
N ASP A 29 0.28 7.61 6.07
CA ASP A 29 -1.16 7.62 5.83
C ASP A 29 -1.53 7.03 4.46
N ALA A 30 -0.61 7.07 3.49
CA ALA A 30 -0.87 6.59 2.13
C ALA A 30 -1.32 5.12 2.07
N LEU A 31 -0.74 4.26 2.92
CA LEU A 31 -1.14 2.85 3.00
C LEU A 31 -2.54 2.65 3.57
N THR A 32 -2.87 3.40 4.62
CA THR A 32 -4.20 3.36 5.24
C THR A 32 -5.25 3.83 4.25
N VAL A 33 -4.99 4.94 3.55
CA VAL A 33 -5.91 5.52 2.56
C VAL A 33 -6.06 4.62 1.34
N LEU A 34 -4.99 3.98 0.86
CA LEU A 34 -5.08 3.02 -0.25
C LEU A 34 -5.93 1.80 0.10
N LEU A 35 -5.77 1.25 1.31
CA LEU A 35 -6.58 0.12 1.75
C LEU A 35 -8.03 0.52 1.95
N ASP A 36 -8.30 1.67 2.55
CA ASP A 36 -9.65 2.20 2.74
C ASP A 36 -10.36 2.40 1.39
N ALA A 37 -9.69 3.02 0.42
CA ALA A 37 -10.21 3.21 -0.95
C ALA A 37 -10.53 1.89 -1.66
N LYS A 38 -9.81 0.80 -1.31
CA LYS A 38 -10.06 -0.55 -1.84
C LYS A 38 -10.99 -1.39 -0.95
N ARG A 39 -11.61 -0.79 0.08
CA ARG A 39 -12.42 -1.47 1.11
C ARG A 39 -11.70 -2.67 1.75
N GLN A 40 -10.38 -2.59 1.86
CA GLN A 40 -9.56 -3.61 2.49
C GLN A 40 -9.38 -3.32 3.98
N ASN A 41 -9.18 -4.38 4.75
CA ASN A 41 -9.03 -4.27 6.20
C ASN A 41 -7.76 -3.48 6.57
N THR A 42 -7.94 -2.26 7.07
CA THR A 42 -6.87 -1.34 7.51
C THR A 42 -6.10 -1.86 8.71
N ASN A 43 -6.64 -2.83 9.46
CA ASN A 43 -5.93 -3.50 10.56
C ASN A 43 -4.67 -4.25 10.07
N ARG A 44 -4.56 -4.52 8.76
CA ARG A 44 -3.35 -5.07 8.12
C ARG A 44 -2.15 -4.11 8.16
N VAL A 45 -2.38 -2.79 8.18
CA VAL A 45 -1.30 -1.79 8.31
C VAL A 45 -0.72 -1.81 9.72
N VAL A 46 -1.58 -2.00 10.73
CA VAL A 46 -1.16 -2.09 12.13
C VAL A 46 -0.27 -3.32 12.33
N ALA A 47 -0.70 -4.49 11.83
CA ALA A 47 0.11 -5.71 11.88
C ALA A 47 1.42 -5.57 11.08
N ALA A 48 1.41 -4.92 9.91
CA ALA A 48 2.60 -4.72 9.09
C ALA A 48 3.66 -3.78 9.71
N ARG A 49 3.29 -2.99 10.73
CA ARG A 49 4.24 -2.16 11.49
C ARG A 49 5.02 -2.98 12.52
N THR A 50 4.46 -4.08 13.01
CA THR A 50 5.05 -4.88 14.09
C THR A 50 5.59 -6.22 13.61
N GLU A 51 5.08 -6.75 12.50
CA GLU A 51 5.37 -8.10 12.02
C GLU A 51 5.90 -8.08 10.58
N ARG A 52 7.14 -8.55 10.40
CA ARG A 52 7.81 -8.60 9.09
C ARG A 52 7.08 -9.46 8.06
N SER A 53 6.43 -10.54 8.50
CA SER A 53 5.56 -11.38 7.67
C SER A 53 4.35 -10.61 7.14
N ALA A 54 3.72 -9.80 8.00
CA ALA A 54 2.61 -8.93 7.62
C ALA A 54 3.07 -7.79 6.70
N THR A 55 4.28 -7.23 6.89
CA THR A 55 4.86 -6.24 5.97
C THR A 55 5.03 -6.82 4.56
N LYS A 56 5.58 -8.02 4.44
CA LYS A 56 5.74 -8.70 3.13
C LYS A 56 4.39 -9.00 2.46
N ALA A 57 3.40 -9.46 3.24
CA ALA A 57 2.06 -9.72 2.73
C ALA A 57 1.37 -8.44 2.23
N LEU A 58 1.55 -7.33 2.97
CA LEU A 58 1.04 -6.02 2.58
C LEU A 58 1.73 -5.49 1.31
N ALA A 59 3.07 -5.61 1.23
CA ALA A 59 3.84 -5.21 0.06
C ALA A 59 3.42 -5.99 -1.20
N ALA A 60 3.26 -7.31 -1.09
CA ALA A 60 2.82 -8.16 -2.20
C ALA A 60 1.42 -7.79 -2.71
N MET A 61 0.51 -7.46 -1.79
CA MET A 61 -0.85 -7.03 -2.14
C MET A 61 -0.85 -5.67 -2.85
N VAL A 62 -0.10 -4.70 -2.32
CA VAL A 62 0.02 -3.36 -2.93
C VAL A 62 0.63 -3.46 -4.32
N LEU A 63 1.68 -4.29 -4.47
CA LEU A 63 2.31 -4.57 -5.76
C LEU A 63 1.35 -5.23 -6.75
N LYS A 64 0.64 -6.29 -6.33
CA LYS A 64 -0.36 -6.96 -7.18
C LYS A 64 -1.40 -5.97 -7.67
N SER A 65 -1.94 -5.16 -6.77
CA SER A 65 -2.97 -4.22 -7.14
C SER A 65 -2.48 -3.09 -8.05
N TRP A 66 -1.18 -2.78 -8.05
CA TRP A 66 -0.59 -1.90 -9.05
C TRP A 66 -0.47 -2.59 -10.41
N LEU A 67 0.01 -3.83 -10.44
CA LEU A 67 0.12 -4.61 -11.68
C LEU A 67 -1.25 -4.79 -12.35
N ASP A 68 -2.32 -4.97 -11.56
CA ASP A 68 -3.70 -5.04 -12.07
C ASP A 68 -4.17 -3.74 -12.76
N THR A 69 -3.51 -2.60 -12.50
CA THR A 69 -3.82 -1.31 -13.15
C THR A 69 -3.02 -1.05 -14.42
N LEU A 70 -2.02 -1.90 -14.73
CA LEU A 70 -1.20 -1.72 -15.93
C LEU A 70 -1.94 -2.24 -17.18
N PRO A 71 -2.05 -1.44 -18.26
CA PRO A 71 -2.63 -1.91 -19.50
C PRO A 71 -1.68 -2.93 -20.15
N GLY A 72 -2.08 -4.20 -20.15
CA GLY A 72 -1.32 -5.28 -20.81
C GLY A 72 -1.29 -6.63 -20.08
N THR A 73 -1.82 -6.74 -18.86
CA THR A 73 -1.90 -8.05 -18.16
C THR A 73 -3.19 -8.83 -18.41
N ALA A 74 -3.93 -8.46 -19.46
CA ALA A 74 -4.97 -9.31 -20.03
C ALA A 74 -4.36 -10.02 -21.25
N ARG A 75 -3.86 -11.23 -21.06
CA ARG A 75 -3.71 -12.18 -22.14
C ARG A 75 -4.08 -13.57 -21.66
#